data_AF-A0A1W1V967-F1
#
_entry.id   AF-A0A1W1V967-F1
#
_cell.length_a   1.000
_cell.length_b   1.000
_cell.length_c   1.000
_cell.angle_alpha   90.00
_cell.angle_beta   90.00
_cell.angle_gamma   90.00
#
_symmetry.space_group_name_H-M   'P 1'
#
loop_
_entity.id
_entity.type
_entity.pdbx_description
1 polymer ?
#
loop_
_entity_poly.entity_id
_entity_poly.type
_entity_poly.pdbx_seq_one_letter_code
_entity_poly.pdbx_strand_id
1 'polypeptide(L)'
;MCHMNVPRLAVTLIAGLSATLIAYSAFYVRGDTGGVMAYLREHAQVRRLAGSGADAGQVQAARQHLAALAGQVAAPDFAARMLPVALLIGAGIALLVWQLFGSRAERPEQADVQERMVLRLAYRKGGHFTLGDLEAASPLSGEQASAVTRRMLDAGRLSREGETFSLLVP
;
A
#
# COMPACT_ATOMS: atom_id res chain seq x y z
N MET A 1 -8.29 18.50 -15.64
CA MET A 1 -8.31 18.35 -14.16
C MET A 1 -7.85 16.94 -13.85
N CYS A 2 -6.65 16.78 -13.28
CA CYS A 2 -6.14 15.46 -12.89
C CYS A 2 -7.05 14.86 -11.83
N HIS A 3 -7.61 13.68 -12.09
CA HIS A 3 -8.28 12.88 -11.06
C HIS A 3 -7.21 12.51 -10.03
N MET A 4 -7.13 13.30 -8.96
CA MET A 4 -6.20 13.05 -7.88
C MET A 4 -6.64 11.76 -7.21
N ASN A 5 -5.78 10.74 -7.25
CA ASN A 5 -6.13 9.42 -6.76
C ASN A 5 -6.03 9.42 -5.21
N VAL A 6 -7.00 10.06 -4.56
CA VAL A 6 -7.06 10.34 -3.11
C VAL A 6 -6.75 9.10 -2.25
N PRO A 7 -7.27 7.89 -2.56
CA PRO A 7 -6.94 6.70 -1.78
C PRO A 7 -5.45 6.34 -1.84
N ARG A 8 -4.84 6.45 -3.03
CA ARG A 8 -3.41 6.18 -3.23
C ARG A 8 -2.54 7.17 -2.47
N LEU A 9 -2.91 8.46 -2.48
CA LEU A 9 -2.21 9.48 -1.70
C LEU A 9 -2.31 9.20 -0.19
N ALA A 10 -3.51 8.88 0.30
CA ALA A 10 -3.72 8.58 1.71
C ALA A 10 -2.86 7.40 2.17
N VAL A 11 -2.89 6.28 1.44
CA VAL A 11 -2.09 5.08 1.78
C VAL A 11 -0.59 5.37 1.73
N THR A 12 -0.13 6.11 0.72
CA THR A 12 1.28 6.50 0.57
C THR A 12 1.75 7.35 1.74
N LEU A 13 0.94 8.34 2.13
CA LEU A 13 1.27 9.28 3.19
C LEU A 13 1.25 8.59 4.56
N ILE A 14 0.26 7.72 4.82
CA ILE A 14 0.22 6.89 6.03
C ILE A 14 1.46 6.00 6.10
N ALA A 15 1.79 5.28 5.03
CA ALA A 15 2.94 4.39 5.01
C ALA A 15 4.27 5.13 5.28
N GLY A 16 4.47 6.30 4.65
CA GLY A 16 5.66 7.11 4.85
C GLY A 16 5.78 7.68 6.28
N LEU A 17 4.67 8.19 6.83
CA LEU A 17 4.66 8.71 8.20
C LEU A 17 4.87 7.61 9.24
N SER A 18 4.19 6.46 9.08
CA SER A 18 4.39 5.30 9.95
C SER A 18 5.83 4.80 9.91
N ALA A 19 6.41 4.69 8.71
CA ALA A 19 7.81 4.29 8.55
C ALA A 19 8.80 5.28 9.21
N THR A 20 8.56 6.58 9.06
CA THR A 20 9.36 7.63 9.72
C THR A 20 9.30 7.47 11.23
N LEU A 21 8.09 7.28 11.78
CA LEU A 21 7.88 7.13 13.22
C LEU A 21 8.57 5.87 13.77
N ILE A 22 8.49 4.76 13.04
CA ILE A 22 9.14 3.50 13.40
C ILE A 22 10.66 3.65 13.38
N ALA A 23 11.22 4.25 12.31
CA ALA A 23 12.65 4.48 12.20
C ALA A 23 13.16 5.42 13.31
N TYR A 24 12.44 6.51 13.58
CA TYR A 24 12.75 7.43 14.67
C TYR A 24 12.71 6.72 16.03
N SER A 25 11.71 5.88 16.28
CA SER A 25 11.60 5.08 17.51
C SER A 25 12.75 4.10 17.66
N ALA A 26 13.18 3.45 16.57
CA ALA A 26 14.34 2.57 16.58
C ALA A 26 15.63 3.32 16.93
N PHE A 27 15.82 4.54 16.39
CA PHE A 27 16.94 5.40 16.76
C PHE A 27 16.85 5.88 18.21
N TYR A 28 15.65 6.21 18.69
CA TYR A 28 15.42 6.63 20.08
C TYR A 28 15.87 5.59 21.10
N VAL A 29 15.83 4.31 20.75
CA VAL A 29 16.26 3.21 21.62
C VAL A 29 17.63 2.65 21.19
N ARG A 30 18.29 3.24 20.18
CA ARG A 30 19.51 2.68 19.55
C ARG A 30 19.36 1.22 19.09
N GLY A 31 18.13 0.77 18.83
CA GLY A 31 17.83 -0.63 18.51
C GLY A 31 17.88 -1.61 19.69
N ASP A 32 18.00 -1.14 20.95
CA ASP A 32 18.01 -2.00 22.14
C ASP A 32 16.60 -2.49 22.53
N THR A 33 16.09 -3.43 21.73
CA THR A 33 14.78 -4.06 21.99
C THR A 33 14.77 -4.87 23.30
N GLY A 34 15.92 -5.40 23.72
CA GLY A 34 16.08 -6.10 24.99
C GLY A 34 15.84 -5.18 26.19
N GLY A 35 16.47 -3.99 26.17
CA GLY A 35 16.26 -2.93 27.15
C GLY A 35 14.82 -2.44 27.21
N VAL A 36 14.15 -2.29 26.06
CA VAL A 36 12.71 -1.96 26.01
C VAL A 36 11.88 -3.04 26.70
N MET A 37 12.14 -4.32 26.43
CA MET A 37 11.39 -5.41 27.05
C MET A 37 11.63 -5.50 28.56
N ALA A 38 12.86 -5.22 29.01
CA ALA A 38 13.17 -5.09 30.43
C ALA A 38 12.39 -3.93 31.07
N TYR A 39 12.40 -2.74 30.44
CA TYR A 39 11.62 -1.58 30.88
C TYR A 39 10.12 -1.88 30.96
N LEU A 40 9.53 -2.51 29.93
CA LEU A 40 8.10 -2.85 29.91
C LEU A 40 7.73 -3.85 31.01
N ARG A 41 8.62 -4.81 31.28
CA ARG A 41 8.44 -5.79 32.35
C ARG A 41 8.47 -5.11 33.72
N GLU A 42 9.44 -4.24 33.97
CA GLU A 42 9.53 -3.46 35.21
C GLU A 42 8.35 -2.50 35.37
N HIS A 43 7.93 -1.82 34.29
CA HIS A 43 6.75 -0.97 34.32
C HIS A 43 5.48 -1.74 34.71
N ALA A 44 5.33 -2.98 34.21
CA ALA A 44 4.23 -3.84 34.61
C ALA A 44 4.31 -4.26 36.08
N GLN A 45 5.50 -4.53 36.61
CA GLN A 45 5.73 -4.83 38.03
C GLN A 45 5.37 -3.63 38.92
N VAL A 46 5.83 -2.43 38.58
CA VAL A 46 5.51 -1.19 39.32
C VAL A 46 3.99 -0.96 39.38
N ARG A 47 3.27 -1.15 38.27
CA ARG A 47 1.79 -1.06 38.29
C ARG A 47 1.13 -2.08 39.20
N ARG A 48 1.61 -3.33 39.20
CA ARG A 48 1.08 -4.38 40.09
C ARG A 48 1.36 -4.04 41.55
N LEU A 49 2.56 -3.58 41.86
CA LEU A 49 2.97 -3.16 43.21
C LEU A 49 2.08 -2.02 43.72
N ALA A 50 1.85 -1.00 42.89
CA ALA A 50 0.94 0.10 43.21
C ALA A 50 -0.53 -0.36 43.40
N GLY A 51 -0.99 -1.32 42.59
CA GLY A 51 -2.34 -1.88 42.70
C GLY A 51 -2.54 -2.83 43.89
N SER A 52 -1.46 -3.41 44.41
CA SER A 52 -1.48 -4.35 45.55
C SER A 52 -1.59 -3.68 46.93
N GLY A 53 -1.60 -2.35 46.99
CA GLY A 53 -1.60 -1.60 48.25
C GLY A 53 -0.24 -1.58 48.96
N ALA A 54 0.86 -1.78 48.22
CA ALA A 54 2.21 -1.71 48.77
C ALA A 54 2.52 -0.30 49.31
N ASP A 55 3.46 -0.25 50.26
CA ASP A 55 3.86 1.01 50.91
C ASP A 55 4.33 2.05 49.89
N ALA A 56 3.99 3.32 50.15
CA ALA A 56 4.28 4.42 49.24
C ALA A 56 5.79 4.59 48.99
N GLY A 57 6.63 4.27 49.99
CA GLY A 57 8.08 4.25 49.85
C GLY A 57 8.58 3.20 48.86
N GLN A 58 7.98 2.00 48.87
CA GLN A 58 8.33 0.92 47.95
C GLN A 58 7.90 1.24 46.50
N VAL A 59 6.70 1.82 46.32
CA VAL A 59 6.24 2.28 45.00
C VAL A 59 7.16 3.36 44.45
N GLN A 60 7.59 4.31 45.30
CA GLN A 60 8.45 5.41 44.87
C GLN A 60 9.87 4.92 44.51
N ALA A 61 10.45 4.01 45.29
CA ALA A 61 11.74 3.39 44.97
C ALA A 61 11.68 2.62 43.64
N ALA A 62 10.61 1.87 43.39
CA ALA A 62 10.40 1.15 42.14
C ALA A 62 10.24 2.11 40.93
N ARG A 63 9.59 3.26 41.12
CA ARG A 63 9.52 4.32 40.09
C ARG A 63 10.88 4.95 39.79
N GLN A 64 11.71 5.17 40.80
CA GLN A 64 13.07 5.69 40.60
C GLN A 64 13.93 4.70 39.82
N HIS A 65 13.82 3.40 40.13
CA HIS A 65 14.51 2.36 39.38
C HIS A 65 14.05 2.30 37.91
N LEU A 66 12.74 2.41 37.69
CA LEU A 66 12.18 2.49 36.34
C LEU A 66 12.67 3.72 35.55
N ALA A 67 12.77 4.88 36.20
CA ALA A 67 13.30 6.09 35.58
C ALA A 67 14.79 5.94 35.20
N ALA A 68 15.58 5.26 36.03
CA ALA A 68 16.98 4.95 35.71
C ALA A 68 17.09 4.02 34.49
N LEU A 69 16.24 2.99 34.39
CA LEU A 69 16.18 2.12 33.21
C LEU A 69 15.77 2.89 31.95
N ALA A 70 14.79 3.78 32.04
CA ALA A 70 14.40 4.64 30.93
C ALA A 70 15.56 5.49 30.42
N GLY A 71 16.38 6.05 31.32
CA GLY A 71 17.56 6.84 30.97
C GLY A 71 18.68 6.05 30.28
N GLN A 72 18.77 4.74 30.54
CA GLN A 72 19.76 3.86 29.89
C GLN A 72 19.35 3.48 28.47
N VAL A 73 18.05 3.21 28.28
CA VAL A 73 17.47 2.76 27.02
C VAL A 73 17.25 3.93 26.05
N ALA A 74 16.86 5.10 26.56
CA ALA A 74 16.58 6.27 25.74
C ALA A 74 17.87 6.96 25.24
N ALA A 75 17.86 7.35 23.97
CA ALA A 75 18.93 8.08 23.30
C ALA A 75 18.36 9.26 22.50
N PRO A 76 17.77 10.26 23.17
CA PRO A 76 17.08 11.37 22.51
C PRO A 76 18.00 12.18 21.60
N ASP A 77 19.25 12.44 22.01
CA ASP A 77 20.22 13.21 21.21
C ASP A 77 20.59 12.50 19.92
N PHE A 78 20.73 11.17 19.99
CA PHE A 78 21.01 10.35 18.81
C PHE A 78 19.82 10.34 17.86
N ALA A 79 18.61 10.17 18.39
CA ALA A 79 17.38 10.21 17.59
C ALA A 79 17.19 11.57 16.90
N ALA A 80 17.44 12.67 17.60
CA ALA A 80 17.34 14.02 17.04
C ALA A 80 18.32 14.22 15.86
N ARG A 81 19.56 13.72 16.00
CA ARG A 81 20.56 13.75 14.91
C ARG A 81 20.18 12.86 13.73
N MET A 82 19.46 11.77 13.97
CA MET A 82 19.00 10.81 12.96
C MET A 82 17.62 11.12 12.39
N LEU A 83 16.98 12.21 12.82
CA LEU A 83 15.71 12.66 12.27
C LEU A 83 15.72 12.80 10.73
N PRO A 84 16.78 13.37 10.10
CA PRO A 84 16.85 13.44 8.63
C PRO A 84 16.86 12.05 7.98
N VAL A 85 17.55 11.07 8.60
CA VAL A 85 17.62 9.70 8.10
C VAL A 85 16.26 9.00 8.22
N ALA A 86 15.56 9.19 9.35
CA ALA A 86 14.21 8.66 9.53
C ALA A 86 13.24 9.20 8.48
N LEU A 87 13.32 10.50 8.16
CA LEU A 87 12.53 11.13 7.09
C LEU A 87 12.88 10.57 5.70
N LEU A 88 14.17 10.33 5.41
CA LEU A 88 14.59 9.71 4.15
C LEU A 88 14.05 8.29 4.02
N ILE A 89 14.05 7.49 5.09
CA ILE A 89 13.45 6.15 5.11
C ILE A 89 11.96 6.23 4.83
N GLY A 90 11.25 7.13 5.51
CA GLY A 90 9.82 7.35 5.29
C GLY A 90 9.49 7.78 3.86
N ALA A 91 10.26 8.72 3.30
CA ALA A 91 10.11 9.16 1.92
C ALA A 91 10.40 8.04 0.91
N GLY A 92 11.43 7.22 1.17
CA GLY A 92 11.74 6.04 0.35
C GLY A 92 10.60 5.02 0.35
N ILE A 93 10.03 4.71 1.52
CA ILE A 93 8.89 3.80 1.63
C ILE A 93 7.65 4.39 0.96
N ALA A 94 7.37 5.67 1.14
CA ALA A 94 6.29 6.36 0.44
C ALA A 94 6.46 6.25 -1.09
N LEU A 95 7.67 6.46 -1.60
CA LEU A 95 7.96 6.33 -3.03
C LEU A 95 7.72 4.89 -3.52
N LEU A 96 8.18 3.88 -2.78
CA LEU A 96 7.97 2.47 -3.13
C LEU A 96 6.49 2.10 -3.15
N VAL A 97 5.74 2.51 -2.13
CA VAL A 97 4.29 2.31 -2.06
C VAL A 97 3.61 3.02 -3.24
N TRP A 98 3.99 4.27 -3.50
CA TRP A 98 3.47 5.01 -4.65
C TRP A 98 3.72 4.28 -5.97
N GLN A 99 4.91 3.74 -6.20
CA GLN A 99 5.24 2.98 -7.42
C GLN A 99 4.44 1.66 -7.51
N LEU A 100 4.32 0.93 -6.40
CA LEU A 100 3.61 -0.34 -6.34
C LEU A 100 2.12 -0.18 -6.66
N PHE A 101 1.48 0.86 -6.13
CA PHE A 101 0.08 1.16 -6.41
C PHE A 101 -0.11 1.92 -7.73
N GLY A 102 0.92 2.59 -8.26
CA GLY A 102 0.90 3.19 -9.59
C GLY A 102 0.87 2.17 -10.71
N SER A 103 1.73 1.15 -10.62
CA SER A 103 1.78 0.06 -11.60
C SER A 103 0.50 -0.79 -11.66
N ARG A 104 -0.30 -0.79 -10.58
CA ARG A 104 -1.61 -1.44 -10.51
C ARG A 104 -2.78 -0.55 -10.94
N ALA A 105 -2.68 0.77 -10.81
CA ALA A 105 -3.74 1.66 -11.27
C ALA A 105 -3.80 1.77 -12.80
N GLU A 106 -2.70 1.47 -13.50
CA GLU A 106 -2.61 1.50 -14.97
C GLU A 106 -2.87 0.13 -15.64
N ARG A 107 -3.10 -0.95 -14.88
CA ARG A 107 -3.37 -2.31 -15.37
C ARG A 107 -4.52 -2.97 -14.60
N PRO A 108 -5.37 -3.81 -15.19
CA PRO A 108 -6.21 -3.65 -16.38
C PRO A 108 -7.66 -4.02 -15.99
N GLU A 109 -8.17 -3.68 -14.79
CA GLU A 109 -9.45 -4.26 -14.35
C GLU A 109 -10.63 -3.87 -15.28
N GLN A 110 -10.64 -2.63 -15.77
CA GLN A 110 -11.58 -2.20 -16.81
C GLN A 110 -11.25 -2.75 -18.20
N ALA A 111 -9.96 -2.90 -18.54
CA ALA A 111 -9.56 -3.48 -19.82
C ALA A 111 -9.93 -4.98 -19.88
N ASP A 112 -9.84 -5.72 -18.78
CA ASP A 112 -10.27 -7.10 -18.65
C ASP A 112 -11.79 -7.25 -18.76
N VAL A 113 -12.56 -6.33 -18.16
CA VAL A 113 -14.03 -6.35 -18.31
C VAL A 113 -14.44 -6.06 -19.75
N GLN A 114 -13.86 -5.03 -20.38
CA GLN A 114 -14.15 -4.68 -21.76
C GLN A 114 -13.70 -5.78 -22.73
N GLU A 115 -12.54 -6.37 -22.51
CA GLU A 115 -12.04 -7.49 -23.30
C GLU A 115 -12.94 -8.73 -23.15
N ARG A 116 -13.38 -9.05 -21.93
CA ARG A 116 -14.36 -10.12 -21.69
C ARG A 116 -15.70 -9.87 -22.39
N MET A 117 -16.13 -8.62 -22.53
CA MET A 117 -17.34 -8.28 -23.28
C MET A 117 -17.17 -8.53 -24.78
N VAL A 118 -16.01 -8.14 -25.36
CA VAL A 118 -15.69 -8.43 -26.76
C VAL A 118 -15.64 -9.93 -27.01
N LEU A 119 -14.93 -10.69 -26.15
CA LEU A 119 -14.85 -12.14 -26.26
C LEU A 119 -16.23 -12.81 -26.15
N ARG A 120 -17.06 -12.38 -25.20
CA ARG A 120 -18.42 -12.92 -25.04
C ARG A 120 -19.27 -12.73 -26.29
N LEU A 121 -19.18 -11.55 -26.92
CA LEU A 121 -19.88 -11.28 -28.17
C LEU A 121 -19.33 -12.14 -29.32
N ALA A 122 -18.01 -12.20 -29.45
CA ALA A 122 -17.34 -12.96 -30.49
C ALA A 122 -17.72 -14.45 -30.40
N TYR A 123 -17.73 -15.06 -29.21
CA TYR A 123 -18.21 -16.44 -29.03
C TYR A 123 -19.70 -16.60 -29.39
N ARG A 124 -20.55 -15.62 -29.05
CA ARG A 124 -21.98 -15.65 -29.40
C ARG A 124 -22.21 -15.60 -30.92
N LYS A 125 -21.29 -14.97 -31.66
CA LYS A 125 -21.37 -14.78 -33.12
C LYS A 125 -20.49 -15.77 -33.91
N GLY A 126 -19.97 -16.82 -33.26
CA GLY A 126 -19.17 -17.85 -33.95
C GLY A 126 -17.77 -17.39 -34.34
N GLY A 127 -17.17 -16.50 -33.55
CA GLY A 127 -15.80 -16.03 -33.71
C GLY A 127 -15.64 -14.80 -34.60
N HIS A 128 -16.71 -14.32 -35.26
CA HIS A 128 -16.67 -13.22 -36.21
C HIS A 128 -17.65 -12.12 -35.78
N PHE A 129 -17.21 -10.86 -35.77
CA PHE A 129 -18.06 -9.73 -35.39
C PHE A 129 -17.57 -8.42 -36.02
N THR A 130 -18.43 -7.42 -36.09
CA THR A 130 -18.08 -6.06 -36.54
C THR A 130 -18.05 -5.08 -35.37
N LEU A 131 -17.50 -3.87 -35.56
CA LEU A 131 -17.59 -2.79 -34.57
C LEU A 131 -19.05 -2.39 -34.31
N GLY A 132 -19.90 -2.40 -35.34
CA GLY A 132 -21.34 -2.14 -35.18
C GLY A 132 -22.04 -3.19 -34.32
N ASP A 133 -21.64 -4.46 -34.40
CA ASP A 133 -22.15 -5.50 -33.50
C ASP A 133 -21.78 -5.24 -32.03
N LEU A 134 -20.59 -4.68 -31.78
CA LEU A 134 -20.12 -4.32 -30.44
C LEU A 134 -20.93 -3.18 -29.84
N GLU A 135 -21.20 -2.14 -30.62
CA GLU A 135 -22.02 -1.01 -30.18
C GLU A 135 -23.48 -1.41 -29.95
N ALA A 136 -24.02 -2.32 -30.76
CA ALA A 136 -25.41 -2.77 -30.64
C ALA A 136 -25.64 -3.78 -29.51
N ALA A 137 -24.65 -4.66 -29.23
CA ALA A 137 -24.82 -5.77 -28.29
C ALA A 137 -24.12 -5.57 -26.94
N SER A 138 -23.27 -4.55 -26.81
CA SER A 138 -22.48 -4.26 -25.61
C SER A 138 -22.76 -2.83 -25.12
N PRO A 139 -22.74 -2.56 -23.81
CA PRO A 139 -22.89 -1.20 -23.27
C PRO A 139 -21.63 -0.33 -23.50
N LEU A 140 -20.81 -0.64 -24.50
CA LEU A 140 -19.58 0.08 -24.83
C LEU A 140 -19.91 1.25 -25.73
N SER A 141 -19.32 2.42 -25.47
CA SER A 141 -19.34 3.51 -26.45
C SER A 141 -18.46 3.14 -27.66
N GLY A 142 -18.74 3.73 -28.83
CA GLY A 142 -17.96 3.45 -30.05
C GLY A 142 -16.46 3.72 -29.90
N GLU A 143 -16.09 4.74 -29.12
CA GLU A 143 -14.69 5.02 -28.77
C GLU A 143 -14.06 3.90 -27.93
N GLN A 144 -14.80 3.36 -26.94
CA GLN A 144 -14.33 2.26 -26.11
C GLN A 144 -14.22 0.96 -26.90
N ALA A 145 -15.21 0.65 -27.75
CA ALA A 145 -15.21 -0.52 -28.61
C ALA A 145 -14.01 -0.50 -29.57
N SER A 146 -13.72 0.67 -30.17
CA SER A 146 -12.55 0.88 -31.04
C SER A 146 -11.23 0.76 -30.30
N ALA A 147 -11.13 1.34 -29.09
CA ALA A 147 -9.91 1.30 -28.30
C ALA A 147 -9.57 -0.12 -27.79
N VAL A 148 -10.59 -0.92 -27.46
CA VAL A 148 -10.42 -2.30 -26.99
C VAL A 148 -10.10 -3.26 -28.14
N THR A 149 -10.82 -3.17 -29.26
CA THR A 149 -10.54 -4.00 -30.45
C THR A 149 -9.15 -3.72 -31.01
N ARG A 150 -8.71 -2.45 -31.07
CA ARG A 150 -7.34 -2.09 -31.47
C ARG A 150 -6.29 -2.73 -30.55
N ARG A 151 -6.49 -2.66 -29.24
CA ARG A 151 -5.60 -3.33 -28.26
C ARG A 151 -5.56 -4.85 -28.44
N MET A 152 -6.70 -5.48 -28.72
CA MET A 152 -6.77 -6.93 -28.94
C MET A 152 -6.13 -7.37 -30.27
N LEU A 153 -6.21 -6.53 -31.32
CA LEU A 153 -5.48 -6.71 -32.57
C LEU A 153 -3.97 -6.59 -32.35
N ASP A 154 -3.53 -5.55 -31.65
CA ASP A 154 -2.11 -5.32 -31.33
C ASP A 154 -1.53 -6.48 -30.48
N ALA A 155 -2.37 -7.11 -29.65
CA ALA A 155 -2.02 -8.28 -28.85
C ALA A 155 -2.10 -9.62 -29.62
N GLY A 156 -2.47 -9.61 -30.90
CA GLY A 156 -2.58 -10.81 -31.74
C GLY A 156 -3.75 -11.74 -31.40
N ARG A 157 -4.74 -11.26 -30.62
CA ARG A 157 -5.92 -12.04 -30.20
C ARG A 157 -7.10 -11.92 -31.17
N LEU A 158 -7.08 -10.92 -32.04
CA LEU A 158 -8.02 -10.73 -33.13
C LEU A 158 -7.26 -10.63 -34.46
N SER A 159 -7.89 -11.04 -35.54
CA SER A 159 -7.53 -10.65 -36.91
C SER A 159 -8.59 -9.68 -37.44
N ARG A 160 -8.20 -8.80 -38.36
CA ARG A 160 -9.13 -7.91 -39.06
C ARG A 160 -9.11 -8.23 -40.55
N GLU A 161 -10.28 -8.55 -41.10
CA GLU A 161 -10.51 -8.72 -42.52
C GLU A 161 -11.56 -7.69 -42.96
N GLY A 162 -11.09 -6.58 -43.55
CA GLY A 162 -11.95 -5.45 -43.90
C GLY A 162 -12.63 -4.84 -42.66
N GLU A 163 -13.96 -4.89 -42.61
CA GLU A 163 -14.77 -4.39 -41.48
C GLU A 163 -15.11 -5.46 -40.43
N THR A 164 -14.67 -6.70 -40.65
CA THR A 164 -14.96 -7.84 -39.77
C THR A 164 -13.73 -8.20 -38.94
N PHE A 165 -13.94 -8.46 -37.65
CA PHE A 165 -12.94 -8.98 -36.73
C PHE A 165 -13.20 -10.47 -36.52
N SER A 166 -12.15 -11.28 -36.60
CA SER A 166 -12.19 -12.70 -36.30
C SER A 166 -11.30 -13.01 -35.09
N LEU A 167 -11.74 -13.94 -34.23
CA LEU A 167 -10.95 -14.41 -33.11
C LEU A 167 -9.79 -15.27 -33.62
N LEU A 168 -8.57 -14.84 -33.33
CA LEU A 168 -7.38 -15.67 -33.45
C LEU A 168 -7.19 -16.36 -32.11
N VAL A 169 -7.69 -17.59 -32.01
CA VAL A 169 -7.42 -18.45 -30.86
C VAL A 169 -6.07 -19.13 -31.11
N PRO A 170 -5.11 -19.11 -30.18
CA PRO A 170 -4.05 -20.12 -30.17
C PRO A 170 -4.61 -21.49 -29.77
#